data_AF-A0A4Q1RKG5-F1
#
_entry.id   AF-A0A4Q1RKG5-F1
#
_cell.length_a   1.000
_cell.length_b   1.000
_cell.length_c   1.000
_cell.angle_alpha   90.00
_cell.angle_beta   90.00
_cell.angle_gamma   90.00
#
_symmetry.space_group_name_H-M   'P 1'
#
loop_
_entity.id
_entity.type
_entity.pdbx_description
1 polymer ?
#
loop_
_entity_poly.entity_id
_entity_poly.type
_entity_poly.pdbx_seq_one_letter_code
_entity_poly.pdbx_strand_id
1 'polypeptide(L)'
;MESLFNHQTIDEFLLDITETAEYKNIEYLIFSIRMNYLHYMAISRIVKFEIPRYLENLIDIVIDKFNESGISPVDMLQYMLDNDINNWIHYYAYTFIIPVAKGEENGAVNDLNELYAIVLTGYILDAFREKRIDIKNLVEGQVLAHKTNQYDLTVVDGVEFKRDYFVFEGKAYLYSILTNTNTMQFGDTMPGFARIITEQIKDGNILLRLDERLALPVDQAISYSTLNFEKYRGPQFHFKDSILKNPKTITIHINETTSDKLLLVVKKKVDNNSKKDFWHIELETLPYRDEASKGKYCITTFLHGMYYPEDDCFTHIDCTNNQYEMSEYIKKYSECEPDTPVDLHTKSSELHYKIWCIENGRYTREVWYNLMTVTLNEKYRTLLDEILA
;
A
#
# COMPACT_ATOMS: atom_id res chain seq x y z
N MET A 1 11.61 36.90 -21.17
CA MET A 1 12.53 36.06 -21.97
C MET A 1 13.59 35.45 -21.06
N GLU A 2 14.21 36.22 -20.16
CA GLU A 2 15.05 35.69 -19.05
C GLU A 2 14.28 34.77 -18.09
N SER A 3 13.05 35.10 -17.65
CA SER A 3 12.30 34.21 -16.75
C SER A 3 11.97 32.85 -17.38
N LEU A 4 11.56 32.81 -18.65
CA LEU A 4 11.31 31.58 -19.40
C LEU A 4 12.57 30.71 -19.58
N PHE A 5 13.75 31.33 -19.71
CA PHE A 5 15.02 30.61 -19.74
C PHE A 5 15.36 29.97 -18.38
N ASN A 6 15.00 30.62 -17.27
CA ASN A 6 15.28 30.11 -15.92
C ASN A 6 14.40 28.89 -15.57
N HIS A 7 13.12 28.88 -15.97
CA HIS A 7 12.22 27.74 -15.72
C HIS A 7 12.68 26.47 -16.45
N GLN A 8 13.17 26.58 -17.70
CA GLN A 8 13.65 25.41 -18.43
C GLN A 8 14.87 24.77 -17.76
N THR A 9 15.84 25.58 -17.32
CA THR A 9 17.02 25.07 -16.61
C THR A 9 16.65 24.41 -15.28
N ILE A 10 15.66 24.97 -14.56
CA ILE A 10 15.13 24.36 -13.34
C ILE A 10 14.44 23.02 -13.67
N ASP A 11 13.59 22.95 -14.70
CA ASP A 11 12.92 21.71 -15.11
C ASP A 11 13.94 20.62 -15.47
N GLU A 12 14.98 20.97 -16.24
CA GLU A 12 16.09 20.07 -16.59
C GLU A 12 16.83 19.58 -15.35
N PHE A 13 17.17 20.47 -14.40
CA PHE A 13 17.76 20.09 -13.12
C PHE A 13 16.90 19.10 -12.35
N LEU A 14 15.59 19.35 -12.22
CA LEU A 14 14.69 18.48 -11.47
C LEU A 14 14.60 17.10 -12.10
N LEU A 15 14.49 17.03 -13.44
CA LEU A 15 14.48 15.76 -14.19
C LEU A 15 15.79 14.99 -14.02
N ASP A 16 16.92 15.68 -14.11
CA ASP A 16 18.25 15.11 -13.90
C ASP A 16 18.37 14.39 -12.54
N ILE A 17 17.77 14.94 -11.48
CA ILE A 17 17.72 14.29 -10.17
C ILE A 17 16.92 12.98 -10.22
N THR A 18 15.76 12.97 -10.89
CA THR A 18 14.92 11.76 -10.97
C THR A 18 15.58 10.59 -11.70
N GLU A 19 16.55 10.89 -12.57
CA GLU A 19 17.28 9.87 -13.33
C GLU A 19 18.43 9.21 -12.53
N THR A 20 18.82 9.79 -11.39
CA THR A 20 19.91 9.31 -10.53
C THR A 20 19.60 7.94 -9.91
N ALA A 21 20.65 7.21 -9.53
CA ALA A 21 20.50 5.93 -8.86
C ALA A 21 19.93 6.10 -7.45
N GLU A 22 20.30 7.18 -6.78
CA GLU A 22 19.89 7.54 -5.42
C GLU A 22 18.38 7.82 -5.36
N TYR A 23 17.83 8.55 -6.34
CA TYR A 23 16.40 8.77 -6.44
C TYR A 23 15.66 7.45 -6.69
N LYS A 24 16.09 6.67 -7.67
CA LYS A 24 15.48 5.38 -8.02
C LYS A 24 15.51 4.37 -6.86
N ASN A 25 16.53 4.44 -6.02
CA ASN A 25 16.67 3.55 -4.86
C ASN A 25 15.64 3.83 -3.76
N ILE A 26 15.21 5.08 -3.60
CA ILE A 26 14.25 5.48 -2.54
C ILE A 26 12.83 5.70 -3.07
N GLU A 27 12.65 5.78 -4.39
CA GLU A 27 11.37 6.09 -5.04
C GLU A 27 10.21 5.23 -4.52
N TYR A 28 10.39 3.90 -4.46
CA TYR A 28 9.32 3.01 -4.03
C TYR A 28 9.01 3.13 -2.52
N LEU A 29 10.03 3.40 -1.70
CA LEU A 29 9.86 3.69 -0.27
C LEU A 29 8.99 4.94 -0.09
N ILE A 30 9.33 6.03 -0.77
CA ILE A 30 8.59 7.29 -0.70
C ILE A 30 7.18 7.14 -1.27
N PHE A 31 7.03 6.43 -2.39
CA PHE A 31 5.73 6.11 -2.97
C PHE A 31 4.81 5.37 -2.00
N SER A 32 5.36 4.55 -1.11
CA SER A 32 4.61 3.76 -0.12
C SER A 32 4.23 4.55 1.15
N ILE A 33 4.77 5.76 1.34
CA ILE A 33 4.36 6.68 2.42
C ILE A 33 3.07 7.40 2.02
N ARG A 34 1.92 7.10 2.62
CA ARG A 34 0.57 7.58 2.18
C ARG A 34 0.26 9.05 2.51
N MET A 35 1.27 9.91 2.44
CA MET A 35 1.14 11.36 2.55
C MET A 35 2.24 12.05 1.75
N ASN A 36 2.05 13.34 1.42
CA ASN A 36 3.11 14.16 0.83
C ASN A 36 4.36 14.10 1.72
N TYR A 37 5.53 13.97 1.12
CA TYR A 37 6.77 13.79 1.82
C TYR A 37 7.15 15.04 2.62
N LEU A 38 6.90 16.23 2.09
CA LEU A 38 7.10 17.48 2.85
C LEU A 38 6.16 17.58 4.07
N HIS A 39 4.96 17.01 4.00
CA HIS A 39 4.08 16.86 5.17
C HIS A 39 4.71 15.92 6.19
N TYR A 40 5.15 14.73 5.73
CA TYR A 40 5.81 13.75 6.57
C TYR A 40 7.02 14.35 7.31
N MET A 41 7.88 15.08 6.61
CA MET A 41 9.03 15.76 7.21
C MET A 41 8.62 16.79 8.28
N ALA A 42 7.51 17.50 8.07
CA ALA A 42 7.03 18.49 9.02
C ALA A 42 6.52 17.86 10.33
N ILE A 43 5.85 16.70 10.24
CA ILE A 43 5.33 15.97 11.42
C ILE A 43 6.39 15.13 12.13
N SER A 44 7.37 14.61 11.39
CA SER A 44 8.46 13.79 11.93
C SER A 44 9.50 14.61 12.69
N ARG A 45 9.48 15.93 12.50
CA ARG A 45 10.29 16.87 13.28
C ARG A 45 9.87 16.84 14.76
N ILE A 46 10.73 16.27 15.61
CA ILE A 46 10.54 16.30 17.07
C ILE A 46 10.85 17.70 17.62
N VAL A 47 12.04 18.22 17.32
CA VAL A 47 12.49 19.57 17.74
C VAL A 47 13.11 20.32 16.57
N LYS A 48 13.91 19.63 15.75
CA LYS A 48 14.69 20.21 14.65
C LYS A 48 14.56 19.39 13.39
N PHE A 49 14.76 20.05 12.25
CA PHE A 49 14.93 19.33 11.00
C PHE A 49 16.28 18.60 11.02
N GLU A 50 16.23 17.31 10.76
CA GLU A 50 17.38 16.43 10.64
C GLU A 50 17.21 15.63 9.35
N ILE A 51 18.30 15.43 8.63
CA ILE A 51 18.29 14.59 7.43
C ILE A 51 18.09 13.13 7.86
N PRO A 52 17.04 12.44 7.36
CA PRO A 52 16.89 11.01 7.59
C PRO A 52 18.04 10.28 6.90
N ARG A 53 18.68 9.32 7.57
CA ARG A 53 19.86 8.61 7.02
C ARG A 53 19.61 7.95 5.67
N TYR A 54 18.39 7.43 5.43
CA TYR A 54 18.02 6.85 4.14
C TYR A 54 17.95 7.88 3.00
N LEU A 55 17.96 9.18 3.30
CA LEU A 55 17.89 10.27 2.35
C LEU A 55 19.23 11.01 2.15
N GLU A 56 20.23 10.76 3.01
CA GLU A 56 21.54 11.44 2.99
C GLU A 56 22.16 11.43 1.58
N ASN A 57 22.30 10.24 0.97
CA ASN A 57 22.89 10.12 -0.36
C ASN A 57 22.13 10.91 -1.45
N LEU A 58 20.79 10.96 -1.37
CA LEU A 58 20.01 11.72 -2.35
C LEU A 58 20.17 13.23 -2.13
N ILE A 59 20.20 13.68 -0.88
CA ILE A 59 20.41 15.09 -0.56
C ILE A 59 21.80 15.54 -1.02
N ASP A 60 22.84 14.74 -0.80
CA ASP A 60 24.19 15.06 -1.27
C ASP A 60 24.22 15.25 -2.79
N ILE A 61 23.58 14.35 -3.55
CA ILE A 61 23.45 14.48 -5.00
C ILE A 61 22.64 15.70 -5.42
N VAL A 62 21.56 16.03 -4.71
CA VAL A 62 20.77 17.24 -4.96
C VAL A 62 21.61 18.49 -4.72
N ILE A 63 22.39 18.54 -3.64
CA ILE A 63 23.28 19.66 -3.32
C ILE A 63 24.35 19.83 -4.41
N ASP A 64 25.03 18.74 -4.77
CA ASP A 64 26.11 18.78 -5.77
C ASP A 64 25.59 19.27 -7.13
N LYS A 65 24.52 18.65 -7.64
CA LYS A 65 23.90 19.07 -8.91
C LYS A 65 23.33 20.48 -8.84
N PHE A 66 22.78 20.91 -7.70
CA PHE A 66 22.25 22.26 -7.55
C PHE A 66 23.38 23.30 -7.62
N ASN A 67 24.51 23.04 -6.95
CA ASN A 67 25.69 23.90 -7.01
C ASN A 67 26.29 23.98 -8.43
N GLU A 68 26.27 22.87 -9.17
CA GLU A 68 26.75 22.81 -10.56
C GLU A 68 25.81 23.51 -11.56
N SER A 69 24.50 23.55 -11.26
CA SER A 69 23.49 24.11 -12.16
C SER A 69 23.60 25.63 -12.38
N GLY A 70 24.21 26.35 -11.43
CA GLY A 70 24.24 27.82 -11.42
C GLY A 70 22.89 28.48 -11.12
N ILE A 71 21.85 27.71 -10.75
CA ILE A 71 20.54 28.22 -10.36
C ILE A 71 20.68 28.93 -9.00
N SER A 72 20.12 30.14 -8.87
CA SER A 72 20.14 30.84 -7.60
C SER A 72 19.12 30.24 -6.62
N PRO A 73 19.41 30.17 -5.30
CA PRO A 73 18.45 29.71 -4.30
C PRO A 73 17.12 30.48 -4.31
N VAL A 74 17.16 31.76 -4.68
CA VAL A 74 15.98 32.64 -4.78
C VAL A 74 15.11 32.24 -5.96
N ASP A 75 15.71 32.00 -7.14
CA ASP A 75 14.97 31.61 -8.33
C ASP A 75 14.32 30.23 -8.17
N MET A 76 15.07 29.27 -7.62
CA MET A 76 14.53 27.94 -7.32
C MET A 76 13.43 28.00 -6.25
N LEU A 77 13.57 28.81 -5.20
CA LEU A 77 12.51 28.97 -4.19
C LEU A 77 11.24 29.59 -4.81
N GLN A 78 11.40 30.60 -5.66
CA GLN A 78 10.28 31.23 -6.36
C GLN A 78 9.59 30.24 -7.30
N TYR A 79 10.36 29.46 -8.06
CA TYR A 79 9.84 28.39 -8.91
C TYR A 79 9.01 27.38 -8.09
N MET A 80 9.52 26.91 -6.95
CA MET A 80 8.81 25.97 -6.10
C MET A 80 7.52 26.57 -5.53
N LEU A 81 7.51 27.87 -5.18
CA LEU A 81 6.32 28.58 -4.71
C LEU A 81 5.26 28.74 -5.80
N ASP A 82 5.68 29.07 -7.02
CA ASP A 82 4.78 29.25 -8.17
C ASP A 82 4.11 27.92 -8.58
N ASN A 83 4.73 26.79 -8.24
CA ASN A 83 4.27 25.43 -8.55
C ASN A 83 3.82 24.64 -7.30
N ASP A 84 3.55 25.31 -6.17
CA ASP A 84 3.19 24.65 -4.92
C ASP A 84 1.74 24.16 -4.90
N ILE A 85 1.51 22.96 -5.42
CA ILE A 85 0.18 22.36 -5.51
C ILE A 85 -0.43 22.08 -4.11
N ASN A 86 0.41 21.84 -3.09
CA ASN A 86 -0.02 21.31 -1.79
C ASN A 86 0.17 22.29 -0.61
N ASN A 87 0.59 23.54 -0.88
CA ASN A 87 0.92 24.58 0.10
C ASN A 87 2.08 24.22 1.06
N TRP A 88 2.84 23.17 0.78
CA TRP A 88 3.96 22.77 1.64
C TRP A 88 5.15 23.71 1.44
N ILE A 89 5.46 24.10 0.22
CA ILE A 89 6.55 25.05 -0.04
C ILE A 89 6.23 26.39 0.60
N HIS A 90 4.98 26.86 0.50
CA HIS A 90 4.51 28.05 1.19
C HIS A 90 4.73 27.95 2.70
N TYR A 91 4.35 26.83 3.32
CA TYR A 91 4.60 26.59 4.74
C TYR A 91 6.09 26.67 5.08
N TYR A 92 6.96 25.94 4.37
CA TYR A 92 8.39 25.92 4.65
C TYR A 92 9.06 27.29 4.41
N ALA A 93 8.70 27.95 3.31
CA ALA A 93 9.25 29.24 2.91
C ALA A 93 8.96 30.32 3.95
N TYR A 94 7.69 30.50 4.32
CA TYR A 94 7.27 31.59 5.19
C TYR A 94 7.46 31.30 6.68
N THR A 95 7.48 30.03 7.09
CA THR A 95 7.66 29.68 8.51
C THR A 95 9.13 29.55 8.90
N PHE A 96 10.01 29.13 7.97
CA PHE A 96 11.40 28.81 8.30
C PHE A 96 12.40 29.53 7.40
N ILE A 97 12.34 29.33 6.08
CA ILE A 97 13.43 29.76 5.18
C ILE A 97 13.57 31.29 5.14
N ILE A 98 12.49 32.02 4.85
CA ILE A 98 12.50 33.49 4.73
C ILE A 98 12.80 34.17 6.08
N PRO A 99 12.17 33.79 7.21
CA PRO A 99 12.53 34.35 8.52
C PRO A 99 14.01 34.16 8.86
N VAL A 100 14.54 32.95 8.72
CA VAL A 100 15.94 32.65 9.06
C VAL A 100 16.91 33.39 8.11
N ALA A 101 16.57 33.48 6.82
CA ALA A 101 17.34 34.28 5.86
C ALA A 101 17.38 35.79 6.20
N LYS A 102 16.37 36.30 6.91
CA LYS A 102 16.33 37.68 7.44
C LYS A 102 17.05 37.85 8.78
N GLY A 103 17.61 36.78 9.33
CA GLY A 103 18.31 36.78 10.61
C GLY A 103 17.42 36.52 11.82
N GLU A 104 16.20 36.02 11.63
CA GLU A 104 15.35 35.59 12.75
C GLU A 104 15.83 34.24 13.29
N GLU A 105 15.98 34.13 14.62
CA GLU A 105 16.33 32.86 15.25
C GLU A 105 15.16 31.88 15.17
N ASN A 106 15.43 30.65 14.74
CA ASN A 106 14.43 29.59 14.70
C ASN A 106 15.01 28.30 15.30
N GLY A 107 14.49 27.90 16.46
CA GLY A 107 15.00 26.73 17.19
C GLY A 107 14.88 25.39 16.44
N ALA A 108 14.07 25.33 15.38
CA ALA A 108 13.93 24.16 14.53
C ALA A 108 14.96 24.09 13.38
N VAL A 109 15.71 25.16 13.13
CA VAL A 109 16.63 25.31 11.99
C VAL A 109 18.04 25.54 12.52
N ASN A 110 18.93 24.56 12.34
CA ASN A 110 20.35 24.71 12.70
C ASN A 110 21.13 25.42 11.59
N ASP A 111 20.92 24.96 10.36
CA ASP A 111 21.59 25.47 9.17
C ASP A 111 20.53 25.71 8.08
N LEU A 112 20.56 26.90 7.49
CA LEU A 112 19.59 27.31 6.47
C LEU A 112 19.79 26.57 5.15
N ASN A 113 21.05 26.28 4.77
CA ASN A 113 21.36 25.56 3.54
C ASN A 113 20.94 24.10 3.64
N GLU A 114 21.16 23.48 4.81
CA GLU A 114 20.70 22.12 5.10
C GLU A 114 19.17 22.03 5.01
N LEU A 115 18.45 22.97 5.66
CA LEU A 115 16.99 23.04 5.55
C LEU A 115 16.56 23.22 4.09
N TYR A 116 17.22 24.12 3.35
CA TYR A 116 16.89 24.37 1.95
C TYR A 116 17.05 23.09 1.11
N ALA A 117 18.14 22.36 1.28
CA ALA A 117 18.38 21.10 0.59
C ALA A 117 17.34 20.02 0.94
N ILE A 118 16.93 19.92 2.21
CA ILE A 118 15.84 19.04 2.64
C ILE A 118 14.53 19.41 1.94
N VAL A 119 14.19 20.70 1.91
CA VAL A 119 12.93 21.19 1.31
C VAL A 119 12.93 21.00 -0.21
N LEU A 120 14.05 21.29 -0.88
CA LEU A 120 14.20 21.05 -2.32
C LEU A 120 14.08 19.56 -2.66
N THR A 121 14.74 18.70 -1.89
CA THR A 121 14.65 17.24 -2.07
C THR A 121 13.21 16.77 -1.85
N GLY A 122 12.55 17.23 -0.80
CA GLY A 122 11.15 16.89 -0.54
C GLY A 122 10.20 17.39 -1.62
N TYR A 123 10.45 18.57 -2.19
CA TYR A 123 9.70 19.09 -3.34
C TYR A 123 9.85 18.19 -4.56
N ILE A 124 11.08 17.78 -4.91
CA ILE A 124 11.34 16.86 -6.03
C ILE A 124 10.57 15.55 -5.81
N LEU A 125 10.65 14.98 -4.60
CA LEU A 125 9.95 13.75 -4.26
C LEU A 125 8.43 13.87 -4.36
N ASP A 126 7.84 14.99 -3.97
CA ASP A 126 6.39 15.20 -4.07
C ASP A 126 5.92 15.53 -5.50
N ALA A 127 6.74 16.28 -6.27
CA ALA A 127 6.41 16.70 -7.63
C ALA A 127 6.46 15.53 -8.62
N PHE A 128 7.49 14.68 -8.50
CA PHE A 128 7.74 13.54 -9.40
C PHE A 128 7.27 12.20 -8.84
N ARG A 129 6.57 12.22 -7.70
CA ARG A 129 5.98 11.03 -7.10
C ARG A 129 5.08 10.31 -8.11
N GLU A 130 5.27 8.99 -8.26
CA GLU A 130 4.29 8.15 -8.95
C GLU A 130 2.91 8.30 -8.29
N LYS A 131 1.87 8.42 -9.10
CA LYS A 131 0.47 8.61 -8.65
C LYS A 131 -0.40 7.41 -9.01
N ARG A 132 0.13 6.45 -9.76
CA ARG A 132 -0.57 5.27 -10.25
C ARG A 132 0.15 4.01 -9.79
N ILE A 133 -0.63 3.11 -9.21
CA ILE A 133 -0.12 1.80 -8.84
C ILE A 133 -0.14 0.90 -10.08
N ASP A 134 1.01 0.34 -10.44
CA ASP A 134 1.14 -0.73 -11.43
C ASP A 134 1.84 -1.93 -10.77
N ILE A 135 1.06 -2.98 -10.47
CA ILE A 135 1.53 -4.20 -9.81
C ILE A 135 2.68 -4.82 -10.59
N LYS A 136 2.65 -4.76 -11.93
CA LYS A 136 3.70 -5.33 -12.76
C LYS A 136 5.04 -4.66 -12.47
N ASN A 137 5.06 -3.32 -12.43
CA ASN A 137 6.28 -2.55 -12.13
C ASN A 137 6.75 -2.81 -10.69
N LEU A 138 5.81 -2.99 -9.74
CA LEU A 138 6.16 -3.35 -8.36
C LEU A 138 6.87 -4.71 -8.30
N VAL A 139 6.36 -5.72 -9.00
CA VAL A 139 6.95 -7.07 -9.02
C VAL A 139 8.27 -7.10 -9.80
N GLU A 140 8.37 -6.43 -10.96
CA GLU A 140 9.60 -6.42 -11.77
C GLU A 140 10.79 -5.78 -11.04
N GLY A 141 10.55 -4.73 -10.24
CA GLY A 141 11.61 -4.02 -9.54
C GLY A 141 11.98 -4.57 -8.16
N GLN A 142 11.32 -5.63 -7.68
CA GLN A 142 11.47 -6.09 -6.30
C GLN A 142 12.86 -6.63 -5.98
N VAL A 143 13.28 -6.46 -4.73
CA VAL A 143 14.54 -7.00 -4.22
C VAL A 143 14.24 -7.93 -3.05
N LEU A 144 14.32 -9.25 -3.30
CA LEU A 144 13.98 -10.28 -2.32
C LEU A 144 15.26 -10.98 -1.84
N ALA A 145 15.68 -10.69 -0.62
CA ALA A 145 16.88 -11.30 -0.04
C ALA A 145 16.62 -12.69 0.58
N HIS A 146 15.36 -12.97 0.93
CA HIS A 146 14.95 -14.17 1.64
C HIS A 146 14.43 -15.25 0.70
N LYS A 147 14.39 -16.50 1.19
CA LYS A 147 13.76 -17.60 0.46
C LYS A 147 12.25 -17.38 0.39
N THR A 148 11.72 -17.41 -0.82
CA THR A 148 10.30 -17.21 -1.06
C THR A 148 9.57 -18.45 -1.58
N ASN A 149 8.24 -18.43 -1.46
CA ASN A 149 7.35 -19.35 -2.15
C ASN A 149 7.04 -18.86 -3.60
N GLN A 150 6.15 -19.56 -4.31
CA GLN A 150 5.76 -19.20 -5.69
C GLN A 150 5.04 -17.84 -5.84
N TYR A 151 4.70 -17.19 -4.73
CA TYR A 151 4.05 -15.88 -4.66
C TYR A 151 4.96 -14.82 -4.03
N ASP A 152 6.28 -15.08 -4.00
CA ASP A 152 7.32 -14.23 -3.42
C ASP A 152 7.15 -13.91 -1.92
N LEU A 153 6.40 -14.74 -1.18
CA LEU A 153 6.24 -14.56 0.26
C LEU A 153 7.29 -15.36 1.02
N THR A 154 7.76 -14.78 2.12
CA THR A 154 8.68 -15.40 3.09
C THR A 154 7.91 -15.74 4.36
N VAL A 155 8.23 -16.86 4.99
CA VAL A 155 7.74 -17.18 6.35
C VAL A 155 8.40 -16.24 7.35
N VAL A 156 7.59 -15.48 8.09
CA VAL A 156 7.99 -14.42 9.01
C VAL A 156 7.47 -14.65 10.43
N ASP A 157 7.57 -15.89 10.90
CA ASP A 157 7.11 -16.23 12.25
C ASP A 157 7.89 -15.41 13.30
N GLY A 158 7.15 -14.80 14.24
CA GLY A 158 7.71 -13.84 15.20
C GLY A 158 7.80 -12.39 14.70
N VAL A 159 7.20 -12.07 13.54
CA VAL A 159 7.04 -10.69 13.06
C VAL A 159 6.35 -9.80 14.10
N GLU A 160 6.86 -8.58 14.27
CA GLU A 160 6.23 -7.56 15.10
C GLU A 160 5.53 -6.51 14.22
N PHE A 161 4.20 -6.51 14.25
CA PHE A 161 3.43 -5.52 13.50
C PHE A 161 3.37 -4.16 14.20
N LYS A 162 3.55 -3.10 13.43
CA LYS A 162 3.42 -1.71 13.85
C LYS A 162 2.43 -0.97 12.95
N ARG A 163 2.30 0.35 13.18
CA ARG A 163 1.24 1.19 12.63
C ARG A 163 1.30 1.32 11.11
N ASP A 164 2.51 1.47 10.58
CA ASP A 164 2.81 1.74 9.16
C ASP A 164 3.83 0.76 8.58
N TYR A 165 4.43 -0.09 9.41
CA TYR A 165 5.48 -1.04 9.05
C TYR A 165 5.37 -2.30 9.92
N PHE A 166 6.20 -3.29 9.64
CA PHE A 166 6.40 -4.46 10.50
C PHE A 166 7.90 -4.72 10.67
N VAL A 167 8.30 -5.35 11.78
CA VAL A 167 9.69 -5.66 12.08
C VAL A 167 9.93 -7.14 11.92
N PHE A 168 10.96 -7.48 11.16
CA PHE A 168 11.44 -8.85 11.01
C PHE A 168 12.97 -8.84 10.90
N GLU A 169 13.63 -9.71 11.65
CA GLU A 169 15.10 -9.85 11.67
C GLU A 169 15.89 -8.53 11.83
N GLY A 170 15.38 -7.61 12.66
CA GLY A 170 16.04 -6.33 12.95
C GLY A 170 15.91 -5.28 11.85
N LYS A 171 15.06 -5.50 10.84
CA LYS A 171 14.66 -4.52 9.83
C LYS A 171 13.18 -4.15 9.98
N ALA A 172 12.88 -2.88 9.77
CA ALA A 172 11.53 -2.36 9.64
C ALA A 172 11.15 -2.31 8.15
N TYR A 173 10.12 -3.04 7.78
CA TYR A 173 9.56 -3.07 6.43
C TYR A 173 8.29 -2.24 6.38
N LEU A 174 8.31 -1.14 5.64
CA LEU A 174 7.12 -0.34 5.39
C LEU A 174 6.06 -1.21 4.67
N TYR A 175 4.79 -1.09 5.03
CA TYR A 175 3.76 -1.81 4.29
C TYR A 175 3.71 -1.33 2.83
N SER A 176 3.54 -2.28 1.90
CA SER A 176 3.25 -1.96 0.49
C SER A 176 2.11 -0.95 0.39
N ILE A 177 2.15 -0.10 -0.63
CA ILE A 177 1.06 0.82 -0.96
C ILE A 177 -0.30 0.12 -1.13
N LEU A 178 -0.29 -1.19 -1.45
CA LEU A 178 -1.48 -2.02 -1.65
C LEU A 178 -2.10 -2.54 -0.34
N THR A 179 -1.36 -2.52 0.77
CA THR A 179 -1.84 -3.08 2.04
C THR A 179 -2.97 -2.24 2.63
N ASN A 180 -4.06 -2.83 3.14
CA ASN A 180 -5.01 -2.05 3.93
C ASN A 180 -4.42 -1.79 5.34
N THR A 181 -4.14 -0.51 5.66
CA THR A 181 -3.55 -0.10 6.95
C THR A 181 -4.57 0.50 7.91
N ASN A 182 -5.87 0.34 7.64
CA ASN A 182 -6.93 0.80 8.55
C ASN A 182 -6.89 0.00 9.85
N THR A 183 -7.13 0.71 10.94
CA THR A 183 -7.22 0.20 12.32
C THR A 183 -8.58 -0.42 12.60
N MET A 184 -8.70 -1.23 13.64
CA MET A 184 -10.02 -1.66 14.14
C MET A 184 -10.59 -0.65 15.13
N GLN A 185 -9.74 -0.14 16.01
CA GLN A 185 -10.10 0.76 17.09
C GLN A 185 -9.29 2.06 17.03
N PHE A 186 -9.87 3.11 17.58
CA PHE A 186 -9.17 4.38 17.77
C PHE A 186 -7.96 4.17 18.69
N GLY A 187 -6.80 4.65 18.25
CA GLY A 187 -5.54 4.51 19.00
C GLY A 187 -4.82 3.18 18.81
N ASP A 188 -5.31 2.32 17.91
CA ASP A 188 -4.60 1.09 17.55
C ASP A 188 -3.21 1.38 16.99
N THR A 189 -2.24 0.57 17.42
CA THR A 189 -0.83 0.65 17.04
C THR A 189 -0.48 -0.21 15.82
N MET A 190 -1.44 -0.89 15.21
CA MET A 190 -1.25 -1.75 14.04
C MET A 190 -2.53 -1.84 13.19
N PRO A 191 -2.42 -2.21 11.89
CA PRO A 191 -3.58 -2.48 11.04
C PRO A 191 -4.49 -3.59 11.57
N GLY A 192 -5.76 -3.58 11.14
CA GLY A 192 -6.74 -4.57 11.58
C GLY A 192 -6.38 -6.01 11.23
N PHE A 193 -5.84 -6.28 10.03
CA PHE A 193 -5.39 -7.64 9.69
C PHE A 193 -4.27 -8.11 10.63
N ALA A 194 -3.31 -7.22 10.92
CA ALA A 194 -2.18 -7.49 11.80
C ALA A 194 -2.63 -7.74 13.25
N ARG A 195 -3.64 -6.99 13.71
CA ARG A 195 -4.29 -7.18 15.02
C ARG A 195 -4.90 -8.58 15.12
N ILE A 196 -5.70 -8.99 14.13
CA ILE A 196 -6.30 -10.32 14.10
C ILE A 196 -5.24 -11.42 14.05
N ILE A 197 -4.21 -11.26 13.19
CA ILE A 197 -3.09 -12.21 13.11
C ILE A 197 -2.41 -12.35 14.49
N THR A 198 -2.06 -11.23 15.12
CA THR A 198 -1.35 -11.22 16.41
C THR A 198 -2.17 -11.84 17.54
N GLU A 199 -3.47 -11.52 17.61
CA GLU A 199 -4.30 -11.88 18.76
C GLU A 199 -4.94 -13.26 18.62
N GLN A 200 -5.33 -13.65 17.41
CA GLN A 200 -6.16 -14.83 17.17
C GLN A 200 -5.40 -16.01 16.56
N ILE A 201 -4.25 -15.79 15.92
CA ILE A 201 -3.45 -16.87 15.33
C ILE A 201 -2.46 -17.39 16.36
N LYS A 202 -2.51 -18.69 16.64
CA LYS A 202 -1.66 -19.36 17.65
C LYS A 202 -0.74 -20.42 17.06
N ASP A 203 -1.05 -20.89 15.86
CA ASP A 203 -0.35 -21.95 15.15
C ASP A 203 -0.34 -21.67 13.64
N GLY A 204 0.59 -22.32 12.94
CA GLY A 204 0.84 -22.10 11.51
C GLY A 204 1.83 -20.98 11.23
N ASN A 205 2.11 -20.79 9.95
CA ASN A 205 3.09 -19.85 9.44
C ASN A 205 2.41 -18.53 9.08
N ILE A 206 3.08 -17.41 9.37
CA ILE A 206 2.73 -16.10 8.84
C ILE A 206 3.66 -15.83 7.65
N LEU A 207 3.09 -15.41 6.53
CA LEU A 207 3.85 -15.13 5.31
C LEU A 207 3.61 -13.69 4.84
N LEU A 208 4.69 -12.95 4.63
CA LEU A 208 4.69 -11.58 4.13
C LEU A 208 5.73 -11.44 3.01
N ARG A 209 5.58 -10.40 2.20
CA ARG A 209 6.58 -10.03 1.18
C ARG A 209 7.66 -9.15 1.84
N LEU A 210 8.90 -9.59 1.78
CA LEU A 210 10.07 -8.88 2.29
C LEU A 210 10.82 -8.20 1.13
N ASP A 211 10.27 -7.09 0.65
CA ASP A 211 10.91 -6.29 -0.41
C ASP A 211 11.91 -5.31 0.22
N GLU A 212 13.19 -5.48 -0.08
CA GLU A 212 14.28 -4.71 0.51
C GLU A 212 14.23 -3.22 0.14
N ARG A 213 13.51 -2.84 -0.92
CA ARG A 213 13.23 -1.43 -1.24
C ARG A 213 12.35 -0.73 -0.20
N LEU A 214 11.63 -1.49 0.63
CA LEU A 214 10.80 -0.99 1.73
C LEU A 214 11.46 -1.19 3.10
N ALA A 215 12.66 -1.76 3.13
CA ALA A 215 13.35 -2.11 4.36
C ALA A 215 14.26 -0.98 4.83
N LEU A 216 14.18 -0.67 6.12
CA LEU A 216 15.08 0.23 6.82
C LEU A 216 15.59 -0.41 8.11
N PRO A 217 16.74 0.03 8.64
CA PRO A 217 17.09 -0.23 10.03
C PRO A 217 15.95 0.20 10.97
N VAL A 218 15.72 -0.56 12.05
CA VAL A 218 14.57 -0.30 12.96
C VAL A 218 14.64 1.10 13.60
N ASP A 219 15.83 1.63 13.85
CA ASP A 219 16.03 2.98 14.37
C ASP A 219 15.69 4.09 13.36
N GLN A 220 15.44 3.73 12.09
CA GLN A 220 15.00 4.61 11.01
C GLN A 220 13.57 4.30 10.55
N ALA A 221 12.82 3.49 11.31
CA ALA A 221 11.49 3.08 10.91
C ALA A 221 10.55 4.28 10.70
N ILE A 222 9.85 4.28 9.56
CA ILE A 222 8.94 5.36 9.18
C ILE A 222 7.55 5.08 9.76
N SER A 223 7.05 5.97 10.61
CA SER A 223 5.67 5.96 11.07
C SER A 223 5.07 7.35 10.98
N TYR A 224 3.95 7.45 10.27
CA TYR A 224 3.32 8.72 9.89
C TYR A 224 1.81 8.74 10.13
N SER A 225 1.18 7.57 10.32
CA SER A 225 -0.24 7.53 10.60
C SER A 225 -0.52 8.05 12.00
N THR A 226 -1.37 9.07 12.06
CA THR A 226 -1.88 9.63 13.31
C THR A 226 -3.23 9.00 13.68
N LEU A 227 -4.00 9.67 14.54
CA LEU A 227 -5.27 9.18 15.07
C LEU A 227 -6.28 8.89 13.94
N ASN A 228 -6.71 7.63 13.82
CA ASN A 228 -7.76 7.22 12.90
C ASN A 228 -9.11 7.19 13.63
N PHE A 229 -10.12 7.86 13.08
CA PHE A 229 -11.46 8.01 13.67
C PHE A 229 -12.48 6.97 13.19
N GLU A 230 -12.09 6.08 12.27
CA GLU A 230 -12.95 4.98 11.85
C GLU A 230 -13.21 4.01 12.99
N LYS A 231 -14.49 3.76 13.29
CA LYS A 231 -14.92 2.76 14.27
C LYS A 231 -15.32 1.48 13.54
N TYR A 232 -14.60 0.40 13.80
CA TYR A 232 -15.06 -0.93 13.44
C TYR A 232 -16.33 -1.28 14.23
N ARG A 233 -17.38 -1.73 13.54
CA ARG A 233 -18.55 -2.35 14.15
C ARG A 233 -18.50 -3.82 13.76
N GLY A 234 -18.13 -4.69 14.71
CA GLY A 234 -18.11 -6.13 14.47
C GLY A 234 -19.54 -6.67 14.35
N PRO A 235 -19.89 -7.37 13.26
CA PRO A 235 -21.20 -8.01 13.14
C PRO A 235 -21.20 -9.42 13.76
N GLN A 236 -22.39 -10.02 13.84
CA GLN A 236 -22.60 -11.39 14.31
C GLN A 236 -22.64 -12.34 13.09
N PHE A 237 -21.80 -13.38 13.12
CA PHE A 237 -21.60 -14.31 12.01
C PHE A 237 -22.45 -15.59 12.18
N HIS A 238 -23.30 -15.90 11.19
CA HIS A 238 -24.43 -16.82 11.38
C HIS A 238 -24.44 -18.09 10.51
N PHE A 239 -23.32 -18.47 9.88
CA PHE A 239 -23.17 -19.54 8.87
C PHE A 239 -23.79 -20.90 9.29
N LYS A 240 -25.10 -21.05 9.07
CA LYS A 240 -25.83 -22.29 9.25
C LYS A 240 -26.77 -22.50 8.07
N ASP A 241 -26.63 -23.69 7.50
CA ASP A 241 -27.58 -24.38 6.62
C ASP A 241 -27.46 -24.20 5.09
N SER A 242 -26.44 -23.50 4.57
CA SER A 242 -26.16 -23.49 3.13
C SER A 242 -25.44 -24.78 2.67
N ILE A 243 -26.22 -25.83 2.37
CA ILE A 243 -25.73 -27.01 1.65
C ILE A 243 -25.44 -26.60 0.21
N LEU A 244 -24.19 -26.24 -0.09
CA LEU A 244 -23.73 -26.09 -1.46
C LEU A 244 -23.79 -27.48 -2.12
N LYS A 245 -24.76 -27.72 -3.02
CA LYS A 245 -24.88 -29.02 -3.72
C LYS A 245 -23.93 -29.12 -4.92
N ASN A 246 -23.60 -27.99 -5.53
CA ASN A 246 -22.83 -27.94 -6.77
C ASN A 246 -21.31 -28.00 -6.53
N PRO A 247 -20.51 -28.47 -7.52
CA PRO A 247 -19.04 -28.43 -7.45
C PRO A 247 -18.47 -27.00 -7.42
N LYS A 248 -19.18 -26.04 -8.00
CA LYS A 248 -18.85 -24.61 -8.00
C LYS A 248 -20.13 -23.81 -7.83
N THR A 249 -20.11 -22.84 -6.91
CA THR A 249 -21.16 -21.86 -6.71
C THR A 249 -20.55 -20.48 -6.86
N ILE A 250 -21.22 -19.60 -7.62
CA ILE A 250 -20.85 -18.20 -7.78
C ILE A 250 -22.01 -17.37 -7.26
N THR A 251 -21.71 -16.44 -6.36
CA THR A 251 -22.65 -15.46 -5.81
C THR A 251 -22.08 -14.08 -6.10
N ILE A 252 -22.92 -13.18 -6.62
CA ILE A 252 -22.55 -11.79 -6.88
C ILE A 252 -23.56 -10.93 -6.13
N HIS A 253 -23.06 -10.02 -5.31
CA HIS A 253 -23.90 -9.02 -4.65
C HIS A 253 -23.49 -7.62 -5.09
N ILE A 254 -24.47 -6.72 -5.27
CA ILE A 254 -24.27 -5.42 -5.92
C ILE A 254 -24.75 -4.33 -4.97
N ASN A 255 -23.92 -3.31 -4.77
CA ASN A 255 -24.35 -2.07 -4.15
C ASN A 255 -25.16 -1.26 -5.17
N GLU A 256 -26.46 -1.10 -4.97
CA GLU A 256 -27.34 -0.39 -5.92
C GLU A 256 -26.99 1.09 -6.10
N THR A 257 -26.31 1.71 -5.13
CA THR A 257 -25.93 3.13 -5.18
C THR A 257 -24.64 3.35 -5.96
N THR A 258 -23.62 2.55 -5.70
CA THR A 258 -22.29 2.74 -6.32
C THR A 258 -22.05 1.82 -7.52
N SER A 259 -22.92 0.84 -7.72
CA SER A 259 -22.72 -0.29 -8.63
C SER A 259 -21.48 -1.15 -8.32
N ASP A 260 -20.79 -0.97 -7.19
CA ASP A 260 -19.71 -1.88 -6.83
C ASP A 260 -20.28 -3.28 -6.56
N LYS A 261 -19.58 -4.34 -7.00
CA LYS A 261 -19.99 -5.72 -6.72
C LYS A 261 -19.00 -6.42 -5.78
N LEU A 262 -19.50 -7.38 -5.03
CA LEU A 262 -18.69 -8.37 -4.32
C LEU A 262 -18.98 -9.75 -4.90
N LEU A 263 -17.93 -10.40 -5.38
CA LEU A 263 -17.98 -11.75 -5.93
C LEU A 263 -17.56 -12.75 -4.85
N LEU A 264 -18.40 -13.75 -4.57
CA LEU A 264 -18.08 -14.92 -3.76
C LEU A 264 -18.11 -16.16 -4.65
N VAL A 265 -17.02 -16.90 -4.71
CA VAL A 265 -16.94 -18.20 -5.40
C VAL A 265 -16.56 -19.27 -4.40
N VAL A 266 -17.35 -20.35 -4.36
CA VAL A 266 -17.04 -21.53 -3.55
C VAL A 266 -16.91 -22.74 -4.45
N LYS A 267 -15.71 -23.32 -4.50
CA LYS A 267 -15.38 -24.53 -5.28
C LYS A 267 -15.14 -25.69 -4.32
N LYS A 268 -15.79 -26.83 -4.53
CA LYS A 268 -15.49 -28.08 -3.82
C LYS A 268 -14.29 -28.75 -4.45
N LYS A 269 -13.31 -29.12 -3.64
CA LYS A 269 -12.09 -29.81 -4.06
C LYS A 269 -11.74 -30.90 -3.07
N VAL A 270 -10.88 -31.82 -3.49
CA VAL A 270 -10.29 -32.86 -2.63
C VAL A 270 -8.83 -32.50 -2.44
N ASP A 271 -8.37 -32.46 -1.19
CA ASP A 271 -6.95 -32.30 -0.89
C ASP A 271 -6.20 -33.56 -1.34
N ASN A 272 -5.21 -33.37 -2.21
CA ASN A 272 -4.42 -34.47 -2.76
C ASN A 272 -3.65 -35.25 -1.70
N ASN A 273 -3.26 -34.60 -0.60
CA ASN A 273 -2.46 -35.19 0.47
C ASN A 273 -3.35 -35.89 1.51
N SER A 274 -4.30 -35.16 2.10
CA SER A 274 -5.17 -35.71 3.16
C SER A 274 -6.35 -36.53 2.65
N LYS A 275 -6.67 -36.43 1.35
CA LYS A 275 -7.87 -37.00 0.71
C LYS A 275 -9.20 -36.50 1.29
N LYS A 276 -9.17 -35.39 2.03
CA LYS A 276 -10.36 -34.75 2.59
C LYS A 276 -10.99 -33.77 1.61
N ASP A 277 -12.31 -33.65 1.68
CA ASP A 277 -13.04 -32.60 0.98
C ASP A 277 -12.78 -31.25 1.64
N PHE A 278 -12.53 -30.24 0.82
CA PHE A 278 -12.43 -28.86 1.26
C PHE A 278 -13.15 -27.92 0.29
N TRP A 279 -13.49 -26.75 0.80
CA TRP A 279 -14.08 -25.65 0.06
C TRP A 279 -13.01 -24.59 -0.17
N HIS A 280 -12.75 -24.32 -1.45
CA HIS A 280 -11.93 -23.21 -1.91
C HIS A 280 -12.85 -21.99 -2.02
N ILE A 281 -12.76 -21.10 -1.04
CA ILE A 281 -13.61 -19.91 -0.89
C ILE A 281 -12.82 -18.71 -1.37
N GLU A 282 -13.36 -18.01 -2.36
CA GLU A 282 -12.74 -16.87 -3.02
C GLU A 282 -13.70 -15.68 -2.94
N LEU A 283 -13.22 -14.55 -2.42
CA LEU A 283 -13.93 -13.28 -2.36
C LEU A 283 -13.17 -12.27 -3.21
N GLU A 284 -13.84 -11.56 -4.10
CA GLU A 284 -13.21 -10.52 -4.94
C GLU A 284 -14.06 -9.25 -5.00
N THR A 285 -13.43 -8.11 -4.71
CA THR A 285 -14.06 -6.80 -4.89
C THR A 285 -14.11 -6.45 -6.37
N LEU A 286 -15.25 -6.05 -6.89
CA LEU A 286 -15.39 -5.58 -8.27
C LEU A 286 -15.86 -4.12 -8.27
N PRO A 287 -14.95 -3.14 -8.20
CA PRO A 287 -15.31 -1.73 -8.27
C PRO A 287 -15.98 -1.38 -9.61
N TYR A 288 -16.99 -0.51 -9.58
CA TYR A 288 -17.63 -0.08 -10.83
C TYR A 288 -16.64 0.64 -11.77
N ARG A 289 -16.56 0.14 -13.01
CA ARG A 289 -15.82 0.74 -14.12
C ARG A 289 -16.60 0.55 -15.41
N ASP A 290 -16.52 1.55 -16.28
CA ASP A 290 -17.14 1.61 -17.59
C ASP A 290 -16.17 2.14 -18.65
N GLU A 291 -16.61 2.22 -19.90
CA GLU A 291 -15.79 2.70 -21.02
C GLU A 291 -15.33 4.16 -20.84
N ALA A 292 -16.03 4.95 -20.02
CA ALA A 292 -15.66 6.32 -19.70
C ALA A 292 -14.61 6.41 -18.58
N SER A 293 -14.35 5.31 -17.88
CA SER A 293 -13.43 5.27 -16.75
C SER A 293 -11.99 5.49 -17.20
N LYS A 294 -11.32 6.45 -16.56
CA LYS A 294 -9.91 6.76 -16.80
C LYS A 294 -9.01 5.73 -16.13
N GLY A 295 -7.86 5.44 -16.75
CA GLY A 295 -6.83 4.56 -16.21
C GLY A 295 -6.58 3.35 -17.10
N LYS A 296 -5.36 2.82 -17.04
CA LYS A 296 -4.95 1.66 -17.84
C LYS A 296 -5.42 0.35 -17.21
N TYR A 297 -5.48 0.30 -15.88
CA TYR A 297 -5.75 -0.91 -15.13
C TYR A 297 -6.82 -0.73 -14.06
N CYS A 298 -7.42 -1.84 -13.66
CA CYS A 298 -8.25 -1.95 -12.47
C CYS A 298 -7.57 -2.90 -11.49
N ILE A 299 -7.44 -2.48 -10.22
CA ILE A 299 -6.93 -3.32 -9.14
C ILE A 299 -8.11 -3.75 -8.26
N THR A 300 -8.21 -5.05 -8.02
CA THR A 300 -9.20 -5.65 -7.12
C THR A 300 -8.52 -6.21 -5.87
N THR A 301 -9.24 -6.26 -4.76
CA THR A 301 -8.86 -7.03 -3.57
C THR A 301 -9.47 -8.42 -3.69
N PHE A 302 -8.62 -9.43 -3.62
CA PHE A 302 -8.96 -10.85 -3.68
C PHE A 302 -8.57 -11.51 -2.36
N LEU A 303 -9.55 -12.09 -1.68
CA LEU A 303 -9.37 -12.80 -0.43
C LEU A 303 -9.70 -14.26 -0.63
N HIS A 304 -8.90 -15.13 -0.02
CA HIS A 304 -9.00 -16.56 -0.26
C HIS A 304 -8.92 -17.34 1.04
N GLY A 305 -9.66 -18.45 1.11
CA GLY A 305 -9.61 -19.40 2.22
C GLY A 305 -9.85 -20.85 1.79
N MET A 306 -9.11 -21.78 2.40
CA MET A 306 -9.34 -23.22 2.28
C MET A 306 -10.03 -23.77 3.52
N TYR A 307 -11.34 -23.99 3.45
CA TYR A 307 -12.16 -24.48 4.56
C TYR A 307 -12.40 -25.98 4.48
N TYR A 308 -12.16 -26.72 5.56
CA TYR A 308 -12.38 -28.16 5.67
C TYR A 308 -13.64 -28.42 6.50
N PRO A 309 -14.79 -28.76 5.88
CA PRO A 309 -16.06 -28.85 6.59
C PRO A 309 -16.11 -29.95 7.67
N GLU A 310 -15.42 -31.07 7.45
CA GLU A 310 -15.34 -32.16 8.43
C GLU A 310 -14.62 -31.74 9.71
N ASP A 311 -13.68 -30.82 9.58
CA ASP A 311 -12.79 -30.33 10.63
C ASP A 311 -13.24 -28.98 11.24
N ASP A 312 -14.27 -28.35 10.66
CA ASP A 312 -14.74 -26.98 10.92
C ASP A 312 -13.59 -25.97 11.06
N CYS A 313 -12.62 -26.02 10.13
CA CYS A 313 -11.47 -25.11 10.16
C CYS A 313 -10.98 -24.69 8.77
N PHE A 314 -10.36 -23.51 8.71
CA PHE A 314 -9.52 -23.08 7.61
C PHE A 314 -8.07 -23.50 7.85
N THR A 315 -7.34 -23.84 6.79
CA THR A 315 -5.89 -24.16 6.90
C THR A 315 -4.99 -23.19 6.13
N HIS A 316 -5.61 -22.33 5.33
CA HIS A 316 -4.94 -21.33 4.51
C HIS A 316 -5.90 -20.16 4.34
N ILE A 317 -5.43 -18.94 4.61
CA ILE A 317 -6.16 -17.69 4.40
C ILE A 317 -5.18 -16.65 3.86
N ASP A 318 -5.52 -15.99 2.76
CA ASP A 318 -4.65 -14.97 2.17
C ASP A 318 -5.42 -13.75 1.64
N CYS A 319 -4.69 -12.64 1.55
CA CYS A 319 -5.11 -11.43 0.86
C CYS A 319 -4.17 -11.13 -0.29
N THR A 320 -4.76 -10.83 -1.44
CA THR A 320 -4.07 -10.55 -2.68
C THR A 320 -4.68 -9.32 -3.35
N ASN A 321 -3.87 -8.54 -4.06
CA ASN A 321 -4.36 -7.58 -5.03
C ASN A 321 -4.13 -8.09 -6.45
N ASN A 322 -5.20 -8.12 -7.25
CA ASN A 322 -5.14 -8.52 -8.64
C ASN A 322 -5.15 -7.29 -9.54
N GLN A 323 -4.31 -7.26 -10.58
CA GLN A 323 -4.34 -6.24 -11.61
C GLN A 323 -4.92 -6.78 -12.93
N TYR A 324 -5.89 -6.05 -13.48
CA TYR A 324 -6.52 -6.34 -14.76
C TYR A 324 -6.32 -5.16 -15.73
N GLU A 325 -6.07 -5.46 -17.00
CA GLU A 325 -6.22 -4.46 -18.07
C GLU A 325 -7.66 -3.95 -18.09
N MET A 326 -7.86 -2.63 -18.24
CA MET A 326 -9.19 -2.02 -18.08
C MET A 326 -10.22 -2.61 -19.05
N SER A 327 -9.83 -2.89 -20.29
CA SER A 327 -10.71 -3.47 -21.31
C SER A 327 -11.20 -4.88 -20.95
N GLU A 328 -10.35 -5.69 -20.32
CA GLU A 328 -10.70 -7.03 -19.83
C GLU A 328 -11.53 -6.95 -18.55
N TYR A 329 -11.19 -6.02 -17.67
CA TYR A 329 -11.95 -5.77 -16.45
C TYR A 329 -13.40 -5.38 -16.74
N ILE A 330 -13.65 -4.46 -17.69
CA ILE A 330 -15.01 -4.03 -18.06
C ILE A 330 -15.85 -5.23 -18.56
N LYS A 331 -15.24 -6.16 -19.29
CA LYS A 331 -15.91 -7.39 -19.74
C LYS A 331 -16.22 -8.33 -18.59
N LYS A 332 -15.23 -8.57 -17.70
CA LYS A 332 -15.40 -9.37 -16.46
C LYS A 332 -16.50 -8.79 -15.58
N TYR A 333 -16.52 -7.46 -15.42
CA TYR A 333 -17.49 -6.75 -14.59
C TYR A 333 -18.91 -6.78 -15.18
N SER A 334 -19.05 -6.61 -16.50
CA SER A 334 -20.34 -6.54 -17.18
C SER A 334 -20.98 -7.90 -17.44
N GLU A 335 -20.22 -8.99 -17.35
CA GLU A 335 -20.69 -10.37 -17.57
C GLU A 335 -21.31 -10.60 -18.96
N CYS A 336 -20.95 -9.73 -19.92
CA CYS A 336 -21.59 -9.67 -21.24
C CYS A 336 -20.99 -10.65 -22.27
N GLU A 337 -19.81 -11.23 -22.00
CA GLU A 337 -19.11 -12.10 -22.94
C GLU A 337 -18.95 -13.53 -22.36
N PRO A 338 -19.40 -14.58 -23.07
CA PRO A 338 -19.25 -15.98 -22.62
C PRO A 338 -17.81 -16.40 -22.32
N ASP A 339 -16.84 -15.83 -23.05
CA ASP A 339 -15.41 -16.14 -22.92
C ASP A 339 -14.73 -15.38 -21.77
N THR A 340 -15.42 -14.42 -21.14
CA THR A 340 -14.90 -13.61 -20.02
C THR A 340 -15.83 -13.74 -18.81
N PRO A 341 -15.80 -14.88 -18.09
CA PRO A 341 -16.66 -15.07 -16.92
C PRO A 341 -16.30 -14.10 -15.80
N VAL A 342 -17.26 -13.81 -14.92
CA VAL A 342 -17.06 -12.92 -13.77
C VAL A 342 -15.93 -13.37 -12.84
N ASP A 343 -15.67 -14.69 -12.76
CA ASP A 343 -14.60 -15.27 -11.95
C ASP A 343 -13.30 -15.51 -12.74
N LEU A 344 -13.12 -14.82 -13.87
CA LEU A 344 -11.87 -14.81 -14.61
C LEU A 344 -10.73 -14.27 -13.74
N HIS A 345 -9.66 -15.05 -13.61
CA HIS A 345 -8.43 -14.63 -12.93
C HIS A 345 -7.54 -13.81 -13.85
N THR A 346 -6.58 -13.09 -13.27
CA THR A 346 -5.59 -12.33 -14.04
C THR A 346 -4.80 -13.25 -14.98
N LYS A 347 -4.30 -12.68 -16.08
CA LYS A 347 -3.58 -13.42 -17.13
C LYS A 347 -2.26 -14.06 -16.67
N SER A 348 -1.65 -13.55 -15.60
CA SER A 348 -0.36 -14.00 -15.08
C SER A 348 -0.37 -13.97 -13.56
N SER A 349 0.37 -14.90 -12.94
CA SER A 349 0.63 -14.93 -11.50
C SER A 349 1.38 -13.69 -10.99
N GLU A 350 2.13 -13.00 -11.86
CA GLU A 350 2.82 -11.75 -11.53
C GLU A 350 1.85 -10.59 -11.26
N LEU A 351 0.63 -10.67 -11.76
CA LEU A 351 -0.43 -9.69 -11.52
C LEU A 351 -1.29 -10.04 -10.28
N HIS A 352 -0.91 -11.10 -9.56
CA HIS A 352 -1.56 -11.61 -8.34
C HIS A 352 -0.65 -11.34 -7.14
N TYR A 353 -0.66 -10.09 -6.66
CA TYR A 353 0.26 -9.61 -5.63
C TYR A 353 -0.25 -9.94 -4.22
N LYS A 354 0.25 -11.04 -3.64
CA LYS A 354 -0.10 -11.43 -2.27
C LYS A 354 0.46 -10.43 -1.25
N ILE A 355 -0.43 -9.92 -0.40
CA ILE A 355 -0.12 -8.95 0.67
C ILE A 355 0.32 -9.68 1.93
N TRP A 356 -0.49 -10.63 2.39
CA TRP A 356 -0.23 -11.48 3.53
C TRP A 356 -0.91 -12.83 3.34
N CYS A 357 -0.35 -13.87 3.97
CA CYS A 357 -0.92 -15.22 3.99
C CYS A 357 -0.67 -15.84 5.37
N ILE A 358 -1.65 -16.59 5.86
CA ILE A 358 -1.46 -17.52 6.98
C ILE A 358 -1.80 -18.92 6.49
N GLU A 359 -0.92 -19.88 6.76
CA GLU A 359 -1.09 -21.26 6.30
C GLU A 359 -0.45 -22.27 7.27
N ASN A 360 -0.73 -23.55 7.05
CA ASN A 360 -0.24 -24.65 7.90
C ASN A 360 -0.68 -24.59 9.37
N GLY A 361 -1.73 -23.80 9.69
CA GLY A 361 -2.40 -23.79 10.99
C GLY A 361 -3.86 -24.27 10.89
N ARG A 362 -4.60 -24.17 12.00
CA ARG A 362 -6.07 -24.40 12.03
C ARG A 362 -6.80 -23.15 12.52
N TYR A 363 -7.51 -22.50 11.61
CA TYR A 363 -8.17 -21.22 11.86
C TYR A 363 -9.69 -21.38 11.90
N THR A 364 -10.34 -20.69 12.83
CA THR A 364 -11.80 -20.76 12.96
C THR A 364 -12.50 -19.96 11.86
N ARG A 365 -13.80 -20.22 11.66
CA ARG A 365 -14.64 -19.39 10.79
C ARG A 365 -14.68 -17.92 11.23
N GLU A 366 -14.61 -17.67 12.54
CA GLU A 366 -14.54 -16.32 13.10
C GLU A 366 -13.24 -15.60 12.71
N VAL A 367 -12.10 -16.28 12.77
CA VAL A 367 -10.81 -15.72 12.31
C VAL A 367 -10.88 -15.35 10.84
N TRP A 368 -11.37 -16.27 10.00
CA TRP A 368 -11.54 -16.01 8.57
C TRP A 368 -12.43 -14.79 8.33
N TYR A 369 -13.61 -14.78 8.94
CA TYR A 369 -14.56 -13.68 8.78
C TYR A 369 -13.96 -12.33 9.23
N ASN A 370 -13.34 -12.28 10.41
CA ASN A 370 -12.68 -11.07 10.90
C ASN A 370 -11.60 -10.58 9.94
N LEU A 371 -10.77 -11.48 9.40
CA LEU A 371 -9.76 -11.13 8.39
C LEU A 371 -10.37 -10.59 7.10
N MET A 372 -11.49 -11.16 6.63
CA MET A 372 -12.19 -10.65 5.45
C MET A 372 -12.67 -9.23 5.71
N THR A 373 -13.36 -9.01 6.83
CA THR A 373 -13.99 -7.74 7.16
C THR A 373 -12.97 -6.63 7.37
N VAL A 374 -11.90 -6.87 8.14
CA VAL A 374 -10.87 -5.82 8.36
C VAL A 374 -10.07 -5.47 7.10
N THR A 375 -10.00 -6.39 6.13
CA THR A 375 -9.24 -6.17 4.89
C THR A 375 -10.07 -5.48 3.81
N LEU A 376 -11.37 -5.76 3.76
CA LEU A 376 -12.30 -5.10 2.85
C LEU A 376 -12.54 -3.63 3.26
N ASN A 377 -12.73 -2.77 2.27
CA ASN A 377 -13.25 -1.42 2.49
C ASN A 377 -14.71 -1.47 2.95
N GLU A 378 -15.15 -0.45 3.71
CA GLU A 378 -16.49 -0.40 4.33
C GLU A 378 -17.63 -0.78 3.38
N LYS A 379 -17.64 -0.22 2.16
CA LYS A 379 -18.67 -0.50 1.15
C LYS A 379 -18.83 -1.97 0.75
N TYR A 380 -17.76 -2.77 0.84
CA TYR A 380 -17.81 -4.20 0.54
C TYR A 380 -18.09 -5.06 1.78
N ARG A 381 -17.85 -4.54 2.99
CA ARG A 381 -18.19 -5.24 4.24
C ARG A 381 -19.70 -5.45 4.34
N THR A 382 -20.49 -4.43 4.00
CA THR A 382 -21.95 -4.54 3.93
C THR A 382 -22.39 -5.64 2.97
N LEU A 383 -21.80 -5.68 1.76
CA LEU A 383 -22.13 -6.72 0.78
C LEU A 383 -21.74 -8.12 1.27
N LEU A 384 -20.62 -8.24 1.99
CA LEU A 384 -20.21 -9.51 2.59
C LEU A 384 -21.21 -9.97 3.65
N ASP A 385 -21.64 -9.07 4.52
CA ASP A 385 -22.62 -9.36 5.56
C ASP A 385 -23.96 -9.80 4.95
N GLU A 386 -24.40 -9.15 3.86
CA GLU A 386 -25.62 -9.52 3.12
C GLU A 386 -25.51 -10.88 2.42
N ILE A 387 -24.33 -11.24 1.91
CA ILE A 387 -24.09 -12.57 1.31
C ILE A 387 -24.12 -13.67 2.38
N LEU A 388 -23.69 -13.36 3.60
CA LEU A 388 -23.51 -14.34 4.69
C LEU A 388 -24.67 -14.40 5.69
N ALA A 389 -25.62 -13.46 5.61
CA ALA A 389 -26.88 -13.46 6.35
C ALA A 389 -27.83 -14.56 5.85
#